data_AF-W4RTA1-F1
#
_entry.id   AF-W4RTA1-F1
#
_cell.length_a   1.000
_cell.length_b   1.000
_cell.length_c   1.000
_cell.angle_alpha   90.00
_cell.angle_beta   90.00
_cell.angle_gamma   90.00
#
_symmetry.space_group_name_H-M   'P 1'
#
loop_
_entity.id
_entity.type
_entity.pdbx_description
1 polymer ?
#
loop_
_entity_poly.entity_id
_entity_poly.type
_entity_poly.pdbx_seq_one_letter_code
_entity_poly.pdbx_strand_id
1 'polypeptide(L)'
;MHVLDLIARINNCVEELDFAAARMYMEENIDVLNENRSRLKSNARELLEFLTKRLEAGHQPLTRKDMAVINTVNSYASKFDLRGLKVIVRDHSLLFLRSDIEAYLNSDAKIILEGMGAIPKAAS
;
A
#
# COMPACT_ATOMS: atom_id res chain seq x y z
N MET A 1 19.97 2.62 4.05
CA MET A 1 19.86 1.17 4.28
C MET A 1 20.71 0.48 3.23
N HIS A 2 21.54 -0.50 3.59
CA HIS A 2 22.37 -1.20 2.60
C HIS A 2 21.49 -2.13 1.75
N VAL A 3 21.81 -2.29 0.45
CA VAL A 3 20.97 -3.08 -0.48
C VAL A 3 20.80 -4.53 -0.03
N LEU A 4 21.85 -5.10 0.59
CA LEU A 4 21.80 -6.46 1.13
C LEU A 4 20.84 -6.57 2.32
N ASP A 5 20.75 -5.55 3.17
CA ASP A 5 19.84 -5.55 4.32
C ASP A 5 18.38 -5.43 3.85
N LEU A 6 18.14 -4.63 2.81
CA LEU A 6 16.83 -4.53 2.14
C LEU A 6 16.41 -5.89 1.58
N ILE A 7 17.30 -6.55 0.83
CA ILE A 7 17.03 -7.85 0.22
C ILE A 7 16.77 -8.90 1.31
N ALA A 8 17.55 -8.91 2.40
CA ALA A 8 17.34 -9.81 3.52
C ALA A 8 15.97 -9.59 4.17
N ARG A 9 15.58 -8.34 4.43
CA ARG A 9 14.26 -8.00 4.97
C ARG A 9 13.13 -8.45 4.06
N ILE A 10 13.24 -8.17 2.76
CA ILE A 10 12.25 -8.59 1.77
C ILE A 10 12.11 -10.12 1.76
N ASN A 11 13.23 -10.85 1.66
CA ASN A 11 13.20 -12.31 1.66
C ASN A 11 12.53 -12.86 2.92
N ASN A 12 12.82 -12.28 4.10
CA ASN A 12 12.18 -12.66 5.36
C ASN A 12 10.68 -12.36 5.35
N CYS A 13 10.26 -11.16 4.91
CA CYS A 13 8.83 -10.81 4.84
C CYS A 13 8.05 -11.78 3.94
N VAL A 14 8.58 -12.14 2.78
CA VAL A 14 7.91 -13.06 1.85
C VAL A 14 7.92 -14.51 2.40
N GLU A 15 8.93 -14.89 3.18
CA GLU A 15 9.02 -16.19 3.86
C GLU A 15 8.00 -16.30 5.02
N GLU A 16 7.81 -15.22 5.77
CA GLU A 16 6.82 -15.10 6.85
C GLU A 16 5.41 -14.74 6.35
N LEU A 17 5.19 -14.72 5.03
CA LEU A 17 3.92 -14.35 4.38
C LEU A 17 3.43 -12.92 4.68
N ASP A 18 4.30 -12.05 5.17
CA ASP A 18 4.05 -10.61 5.31
C ASP A 18 4.24 -9.89 3.96
N PHE A 19 3.33 -10.19 3.03
CA PHE A 19 3.36 -9.62 1.69
C PHE A 19 3.11 -8.11 1.68
N ALA A 20 2.42 -7.58 2.69
CA ALA A 20 2.17 -6.15 2.81
C ALA A 20 3.48 -5.38 3.06
N ALA A 21 4.28 -5.83 4.04
CA ALA A 21 5.59 -5.23 4.28
C ALA A 21 6.56 -5.47 3.12
N ALA A 22 6.58 -6.69 2.55
CA ALA A 22 7.40 -7.00 1.40
C ALA A 22 7.11 -6.08 0.21
N ARG A 23 5.83 -5.88 -0.12
CA ARG A 23 5.37 -4.98 -1.19
C ARG A 23 5.82 -3.55 -0.93
N MET A 24 5.62 -3.03 0.28
CA MET A 24 6.05 -1.68 0.65
C MET A 24 7.56 -1.48 0.43
N TYR A 25 8.39 -2.41 0.92
CA TYR A 25 9.84 -2.34 0.72
C TYR A 25 10.24 -2.43 -0.76
N MET A 26 9.52 -3.23 -1.55
CA MET A 26 9.78 -3.37 -2.98
C MET A 26 9.41 -2.11 -3.75
N GLU A 27 8.19 -1.61 -3.61
CA GLU A 27 7.67 -0.44 -4.34
C GLU A 27 8.52 0.81 -4.09
N GLU A 28 9.06 0.98 -2.88
CA GLU A 28 9.96 2.09 -2.54
C GLU A 28 11.35 1.99 -3.19
N ASN A 29 11.76 0.80 -3.66
CA ASN A 29 13.13 0.51 -4.09
C ASN A 29 13.19 -0.30 -5.41
N ILE A 30 12.16 -0.22 -6.27
CA ILE A 30 12.00 -1.05 -7.48
C ILE A 30 13.26 -1.05 -8.35
N ASP A 31 13.85 0.11 -8.63
CA ASP A 31 15.00 0.23 -9.54
C ASP A 31 16.21 -0.55 -9.03
N VAL A 32 16.56 -0.33 -7.76
CA VAL A 32 17.69 -0.99 -7.09
C VAL A 32 17.46 -2.50 -7.01
N LEU A 33 16.23 -2.94 -6.79
CA LEU A 33 15.87 -4.35 -6.71
C LEU A 33 15.89 -5.03 -8.08
N ASN A 34 15.50 -4.33 -9.15
CA ASN A 34 15.59 -4.84 -10.52
C ASN A 34 17.06 -5.06 -10.93
N GLU A 35 17.98 -4.17 -10.54
CA GLU A 35 19.42 -4.35 -10.74
C GLU A 35 20.00 -5.53 -9.95
N ASN A 36 19.41 -5.85 -8.79
CA ASN A 36 19.89 -6.90 -7.88
C ASN A 36 18.96 -8.13 -7.83
N ARG A 37 18.12 -8.32 -8.86
CA ARG A 37 17.03 -9.32 -8.86
C ARG A 37 17.50 -10.73 -8.53
N SER A 38 18.69 -11.12 -8.98
CA SER A 38 19.27 -12.45 -8.74
C SER A 38 19.51 -12.79 -7.26
N ARG A 39 19.54 -11.78 -6.38
CA ARG A 39 19.77 -11.94 -4.94
C ARG A 39 18.47 -12.16 -4.14
N LEU A 40 17.31 -11.97 -4.77
CA LEU A 40 16.00 -12.25 -4.16
C LEU A 40 15.67 -13.76 -4.27
N LYS A 41 15.00 -14.30 -3.25
CA LYS A 41 14.41 -15.65 -3.30
C LYS A 41 13.33 -15.73 -4.39
N SER A 42 12.97 -16.93 -4.83
CA SER A 42 12.04 -17.14 -5.95
C SER A 42 10.70 -16.43 -5.76
N ASN A 43 10.09 -16.61 -4.59
CA ASN A 43 8.86 -15.94 -4.16
C ASN A 43 8.96 -14.40 -4.22
N ALA A 44 10.07 -13.83 -3.76
CA ALA A 44 10.32 -12.39 -3.81
C ALA A 44 10.58 -11.90 -5.24
N ARG A 45 11.22 -12.70 -6.10
CA ARG A 45 11.41 -12.37 -7.53
C ARG A 45 10.12 -12.37 -8.32
N GLU A 46 9.21 -13.28 -8.01
CA GLU A 46 7.86 -13.32 -8.60
C GLU A 46 7.05 -12.10 -8.19
N LEU A 47 7.08 -11.75 -6.90
CA LEU A 47 6.41 -10.55 -6.40
C LEU A 47 6.97 -9.27 -7.02
N LEU A 48 8.31 -9.12 -7.10
CA LEU A 48 8.93 -7.98 -7.75
C LEU A 48 8.53 -7.87 -9.23
N GLU A 49 8.52 -8.99 -9.95
CA GLU A 49 8.12 -9.02 -11.36
C GLU A 49 6.65 -8.59 -11.54
N PHE A 50 5.77 -9.04 -10.65
CA PHE A 50 4.37 -8.61 -10.64
C PHE A 50 4.24 -7.10 -10.42
N LEU A 51 5.00 -6.53 -9.48
CA LEU A 51 4.97 -5.10 -9.18
C LEU A 51 5.54 -4.25 -10.33
N THR A 52 6.65 -4.67 -10.94
CA THR A 52 7.24 -3.99 -12.11
C THR A 52 6.27 -3.98 -13.29
N LYS A 53 5.61 -5.11 -13.60
CA LYS A 53 4.59 -5.18 -14.66
C LYS A 53 3.41 -4.23 -14.42
N ARG A 54 2.98 -4.09 -13.17
CA ARG A 54 1.93 -3.13 -12.81
C ARG A 54 2.37 -1.69 -13.03
N LEU A 55 3.59 -1.36 -12.64
CA LEU A 55 4.15 -0.04 -12.85
C LEU A 55 4.24 0.30 -14.36
N GLU A 56 4.72 -0.65 -15.17
CA GLU A 56 4.79 -0.53 -16.63
C GLU A 56 3.41 -0.37 -17.28
N ALA A 57 2.38 -1.01 -16.72
CA ALA A 57 0.99 -0.86 -17.15
C ALA A 57 0.35 0.49 -16.73
N GLY A 58 1.12 1.40 -16.12
CA GLY A 58 0.66 2.71 -15.67
C GLY A 58 -0.05 2.69 -14.32
N HIS A 59 -0.06 1.57 -13.60
CA HIS A 59 -0.54 1.53 -12.23
C HIS A 59 0.55 2.07 -11.30
N GLN A 60 0.47 3.35 -10.96
CA GLN A 60 1.39 3.94 -10.00
C GLN A 60 1.16 3.33 -8.61
N PRO A 61 2.22 2.93 -7.89
CA PRO A 61 2.10 2.48 -6.51
C PRO A 61 1.62 3.61 -5.59
N LEU A 62 1.20 3.26 -4.38
CA LEU A 62 0.89 4.26 -3.35
C LEU A 62 2.20 4.88 -2.88
N THR A 63 2.26 6.21 -2.88
CA THR A 63 3.43 6.93 -2.39
C THR A 63 3.47 6.91 -0.86
N ARG A 64 4.63 7.23 -0.26
CA ARG A 64 4.71 7.44 1.20
C ARG A 64 3.73 8.48 1.72
N LYS A 65 3.44 9.52 0.92
CA LYS A 65 2.45 10.54 1.26
C LYS A 65 1.05 9.94 1.28
N ASP A 66 0.71 9.13 0.29
CA ASP A 66 -0.57 8.42 0.23
C ASP A 66 -0.74 7.50 1.45
N MET A 67 0.30 6.75 1.80
CA MET A 67 0.30 5.88 2.98
C MET A 67 0.16 6.67 4.29
N ALA A 68 0.79 7.85 4.40
CA ALA A 68 0.61 8.71 5.57
C ALA A 68 -0.84 9.21 5.70
N VAL A 69 -1.49 9.53 4.59
CA VAL A 69 -2.91 9.88 4.55
C VAL A 69 -3.77 8.71 4.98
N ILE A 70 -3.55 7.52 4.42
CA ILE A 70 -4.28 6.29 4.77
C ILE A 70 -4.13 5.95 6.27
N ASN A 71 -2.92 6.08 6.81
CA ASN A 71 -2.68 5.85 8.24
C ASN A 71 -3.42 6.87 9.12
N THR A 72 -3.48 8.13 8.69
CA THR A 72 -4.23 9.18 9.40
C THR A 72 -5.73 8.89 9.37
N VAL A 73 -6.25 8.46 8.22
CA VAL A 73 -7.65 8.02 8.03
C VAL A 73 -7.98 6.86 8.96
N ASN A 74 -7.14 5.82 9.01
CA ASN A 74 -7.31 4.69 9.92
C ASN A 74 -7.34 5.15 11.38
N SER A 75 -6.46 6.07 11.77
CA SER A 75 -6.43 6.62 13.13
C SER A 75 -7.70 7.41 13.47
N TYR A 76 -8.17 8.25 12.56
CA TYR A 76 -9.41 9.02 12.73
C TYR A 76 -10.63 8.12 12.79
N ALA A 77 -10.71 7.09 11.95
CA ALA A 77 -11.80 6.12 11.96
C ALA A 77 -11.89 5.38 13.29
N SER A 78 -10.79 4.82 13.79
CA SER A 78 -10.78 4.11 15.07
C SER A 78 -11.03 5.00 16.29
N LYS A 79 -10.82 6.32 16.17
CA LYS A 79 -11.16 7.31 17.19
C LYS A 79 -12.53 7.96 16.97
N PHE A 80 -13.25 7.56 15.92
CA PHE A 80 -14.52 8.14 15.51
C PHE A 80 -14.47 9.65 15.26
N ASP A 81 -13.33 10.19 14.82
CA ASP A 81 -13.18 11.60 14.43
C ASP A 81 -13.71 11.83 13.00
N LEU A 82 -15.04 11.89 12.89
CA LEU A 82 -15.73 12.10 11.62
C LEU A 82 -15.41 13.46 10.97
N ARG A 83 -15.04 14.47 11.77
CA ARG A 83 -14.67 15.80 11.26
C ARG A 83 -13.31 15.75 10.58
N GLY A 84 -12.32 15.16 11.25
CA GLY A 84 -10.99 14.93 10.69
C GLY A 84 -11.05 14.09 9.41
N LEU A 85 -11.82 13.00 9.43
CA LEU A 85 -12.09 12.15 8.26
C LEU A 85 -12.66 12.94 7.08
N LYS A 86 -13.68 13.77 7.31
CA LYS A 86 -14.29 14.56 6.24
C LYS A 86 -13.31 15.55 5.60
N VAL A 87 -12.46 16.18 6.42
CA VAL A 87 -11.44 17.12 5.92
C VAL A 87 -10.39 16.38 5.09
N ILE A 88 -9.81 15.30 5.63
CA ILE A 88 -8.73 14.60 4.95
C ILE A 88 -9.16 13.92 3.64
N VAL A 89 -10.38 13.37 3.61
CA VAL A 89 -10.95 12.78 2.39
C VAL A 89 -11.17 13.82 1.31
N ARG A 90 -11.66 15.01 1.69
CA ARG A 90 -11.88 16.10 0.73
C ARG A 90 -10.56 16.61 0.15
N ASP A 91 -9.55 16.80 1.01
CA ASP A 91 -8.26 17.38 0.61
C ASP A 91 -7.40 16.40 -0.20
N HIS A 92 -7.71 15.10 -0.15
CA HIS A 92 -7.01 14.02 -0.87
C HIS A 92 -7.94 13.15 -1.72
N SER A 93 -9.01 13.71 -2.28
CA SER A 93 -10.07 12.98 -2.99
C SER A 93 -9.58 12.01 -4.07
N LEU A 94 -8.55 12.39 -4.84
CA LEU A 94 -7.97 11.53 -5.88
C LEU A 94 -7.41 10.20 -5.35
N LEU A 95 -6.90 10.18 -4.12
CA LEU A 95 -6.40 8.97 -3.48
C LEU A 95 -7.54 7.96 -3.25
N PHE A 96 -8.73 8.45 -2.87
CA PHE A 96 -9.89 7.61 -2.58
C PHE A 96 -10.61 7.08 -3.83
N LEU A 97 -10.25 7.58 -5.02
CA LEU A 97 -10.71 7.01 -6.29
C LEU A 97 -9.90 5.78 -6.71
N ARG A 98 -8.74 5.53 -6.08
CA ARG A 98 -7.90 4.38 -6.41
C ARG A 98 -8.50 3.11 -5.80
N SER A 99 -8.52 2.02 -6.57
CA SER A 99 -9.05 0.73 -6.10
C SER A 99 -8.09 0.00 -5.15
N ASP A 100 -6.81 0.35 -5.13
CA ASP A 100 -5.79 -0.36 -4.37
C ASP A 100 -5.62 0.14 -2.92
N ILE A 101 -6.28 1.24 -2.52
CA ILE A 101 -6.22 1.75 -1.15
C ILE A 101 -7.00 0.89 -0.16
N GLU A 102 -7.99 0.13 -0.63
CA GLU A 102 -8.90 -0.61 0.24
C GLU A 102 -8.18 -1.69 1.06
N ALA A 103 -7.10 -2.25 0.51
CA ALA A 103 -6.26 -3.23 1.21
C ALA A 103 -5.54 -2.65 2.44
N TYR A 104 -5.45 -1.31 2.54
CA TYR A 104 -4.71 -0.61 3.58
C TYR A 104 -5.63 0.11 4.59
N LEU A 105 -6.95 0.09 4.35
CA LEU A 105 -7.94 0.65 5.26
C LEU A 105 -8.32 -0.38 6.34
N ASN A 106 -8.43 0.06 7.59
CA ASN A 106 -8.99 -0.76 8.65
C ASN A 106 -10.52 -0.86 8.53
N SER A 107 -11.13 -1.80 9.26
CA SER A 107 -12.57 -2.07 9.17
C SER A 107 -13.44 -0.83 9.45
N ASP A 108 -13.09 -0.03 10.46
CA ASP A 108 -13.82 1.20 10.80
C ASP A 108 -13.77 2.21 9.64
N ALA A 109 -12.59 2.41 9.06
CA ALA A 109 -12.40 3.32 7.95
C ALA A 109 -13.17 2.88 6.72
N LYS A 110 -13.18 1.58 6.40
CA LYS A 110 -13.98 1.03 5.29
C LYS A 110 -15.46 1.35 5.47
N ILE A 111 -16.04 0.99 6.61
CA ILE A 111 -17.47 1.21 6.90
C ILE A 111 -17.84 2.69 6.79
N ILE A 112 -17.04 3.57 7.40
CA ILE A 112 -17.32 5.01 7.40
C ILE A 112 -17.19 5.59 5.99
N LEU A 113 -16.12 5.28 5.27
CA LEU A 113 -15.87 5.81 3.93
C LEU A 113 -16.90 5.30 2.91
N GLU A 114 -17.32 4.04 3.01
CA GLU A 114 -18.44 3.49 2.23
C GLU A 114 -19.76 4.21 2.54
N GLY A 115 -20.04 4.45 3.83
CA GLY A 115 -21.22 5.20 4.28
C GLY A 115 -21.22 6.65 3.79
N MET A 116 -20.04 7.25 3.62
CA MET A 116 -19.86 8.57 3.04
C MET A 116 -19.91 8.59 1.50
N GLY A 117 -19.88 7.43 0.85
CA GLY A 117 -19.73 7.32 -0.61
C GLY A 117 -18.35 7.76 -1.12
N ALA A 118 -17.34 7.80 -0.25
CA ALA A 118 -15.97 8.17 -0.60
C ALA A 118 -15.21 7.02 -1.28
N ILE A 119 -15.61 5.78 -1.00
CA ILE A 119 -15.11 4.57 -1.67
C ILE A 119 -16.31 3.69 -2.09
N PRO A 120 -16.15 2.79 -3.08
CA PRO A 120 -17.19 1.83 -3.45
C PRO A 120 -17.56 0.95 -2.27
N LYS A 121 -18.84 0.58 -2.16
CA LYS A 121 -19.27 -0.44 -1.20
C LYS A 121 -18.68 -1.79 -1.60
N ALA A 122 -18.12 -2.52 -0.64
CA ALA A 122 -17.79 -3.92 -0.83
C ALA A 122 -19.03 -4.66 -1.36
N ALA A 123 -18.91 -5.30 -2.53
CA ALA A 123 -19.98 -6.13 -3.07
C ALA A 123 -20.29 -7.23 -2.04
N SER A 124 -21.51 -7.21 -1.51
CA SER A 124 -22.02 -8.19 -0.55
C SER A 124 -22.37 -9.50 -1.23
#